data_AF-A0A5B9MNW6-F1
#
_entry.id   AF-A0A5B9MNW6-F1
#
_cell.length_a   1.000
_cell.length_b   1.000
_cell.length_c   1.000
_cell.angle_alpha   90.00
_cell.angle_beta   90.00
_cell.angle_gamma   90.00
#
_symmetry.space_group_name_H-M   'P 1'
#
loop_
_entity.id
_entity.type
_entity.pdbx_description
1 polymer ?
#
loop_
_entity_poly.entity_id
_entity_poly.type
_entity_poly.pdbx_seq_one_letter_code
_entity_poly.pdbx_strand_id
1 'polypeptide(L)'
;MSPTTHPTRPQPSETFSPSPSIEASDAIDASDALMISLASQRIVIVRRDERPSVRSAEQLCRPAAALRPGERVYYKGRPDRVRAMRVY
;
A
#
# COMPACT_ATOMS: atom_id res chain seq x y z
N MET A 1 38.24 -0.41 58.96
CA MET A 1 38.53 0.00 57.56
C MET A 1 38.88 -1.29 56.82
N SER A 2 38.14 -1.83 55.85
CA SER A 2 37.17 -1.31 54.89
C SER A 2 36.16 -2.41 54.48
N PRO A 3 35.01 -2.08 53.85
CA PRO A 3 33.84 -2.95 53.77
C PRO A 3 33.67 -3.73 52.45
N THR A 4 32.87 -4.79 52.56
CA THR A 4 32.36 -5.76 51.56
C THR A 4 31.76 -5.13 50.31
N THR A 5 32.19 -5.58 49.12
CA THR A 5 31.60 -5.20 47.83
C THR A 5 30.47 -6.17 47.43
N HIS A 6 29.23 -5.66 47.37
CA HIS A 6 28.08 -6.30 46.74
C HIS A 6 28.11 -6.12 45.21
N PRO A 7 27.61 -7.07 44.39
CA PRO A 7 27.30 -6.84 42.99
C PRO A 7 25.87 -6.30 42.82
N THR A 8 25.72 -5.09 42.28
CA THR A 8 24.41 -4.51 41.93
C THR A 8 24.29 -4.38 40.41
N ARG A 9 23.31 -5.10 39.85
CA ARG A 9 22.83 -5.05 38.47
C ARG A 9 22.06 -3.75 38.23
N PRO A 10 22.04 -3.19 37.00
CA PRO A 10 20.78 -3.22 36.25
C PRO A 10 20.96 -3.43 34.73
N GLN A 11 20.07 -4.26 34.14
CA GLN A 11 19.81 -4.26 32.71
C GLN A 11 19.08 -2.97 32.32
N PRO A 12 19.52 -2.25 31.28
CA PRO A 12 18.63 -1.45 30.47
C PRO A 12 18.03 -2.37 29.41
N SER A 13 16.76 -2.68 29.59
CA SER A 13 15.84 -3.10 28.56
C SER A 13 15.91 -2.12 27.38
N GLU A 14 16.67 -2.47 26.33
CA GLU A 14 16.51 -1.83 25.03
C GLU A 14 15.19 -2.30 24.46
N THR A 15 14.19 -1.46 24.72
CA THR A 15 12.97 -1.25 23.96
C THR A 15 13.12 -1.80 22.55
N PHE A 16 12.46 -2.93 22.28
CA PHE A 16 12.08 -3.28 20.92
C PHE A 16 11.31 -2.07 20.40
N SER A 17 11.95 -1.22 19.60
CA SER A 17 11.25 -0.27 18.75
C SER A 17 10.22 -1.10 18.00
N PRO A 18 8.91 -0.84 18.15
CA PRO A 18 7.96 -1.47 17.25
C PRO A 18 8.45 -1.11 15.85
N SER A 19 8.75 -2.14 15.05
CA SER A 19 8.88 -1.98 13.61
C SER A 19 7.71 -1.12 13.16
N PRO A 20 7.90 -0.13 12.26
CA PRO A 20 6.80 0.70 11.83
C PRO A 20 5.69 -0.23 11.39
N SER A 21 4.62 -0.27 12.20
CA SER A 21 3.41 -0.97 11.83
C SER A 21 2.99 -0.26 10.56
N ILE A 22 3.17 -0.94 9.42
CA ILE A 22 2.59 -0.51 8.16
C ILE A 22 1.08 -0.67 8.41
N GLU A 23 0.49 0.33 9.07
CA GLU A 23 -0.94 0.52 9.08
C GLU A 23 -1.28 0.75 7.62
N ALA A 24 -1.77 -0.29 6.96
CA ALA A 24 -2.33 -0.18 5.64
C ALA A 24 -3.40 0.89 5.73
N SER A 25 -3.09 2.08 5.22
CA SER A 25 -4.00 3.20 5.26
C SER A 25 -5.10 2.88 4.25
N ASP A 26 -6.32 2.60 4.71
CA ASP A 26 -7.47 2.37 3.84
C ASP A 26 -7.82 3.62 2.99
N ALA A 27 -7.19 4.75 3.29
CA ALA A 27 -7.26 5.98 2.52
C ALA A 27 -6.39 5.88 1.26
N ILE A 28 -7.06 5.65 0.13
CA ILE A 28 -6.47 5.68 -1.21
C ILE A 28 -5.72 7.00 -1.48
N ASP A 29 -6.11 8.10 -0.83
CA ASP A 29 -5.46 9.41 -0.96
C ASP A 29 -4.12 9.55 -0.21
N ALA A 30 -3.85 8.69 0.78
CA ALA A 30 -2.62 8.69 1.56
C ALA A 30 -1.58 7.67 1.06
N SER A 31 -1.92 6.91 0.01
CA SER A 31 -1.10 5.80 -0.48
C SER A 31 -0.16 6.22 -1.61
N ASP A 32 1.06 5.70 -1.60
CA ASP A 32 2.06 5.97 -2.64
C ASP A 32 1.75 5.20 -3.93
N ALA A 33 1.07 4.06 -3.80
CA ALA A 33 0.67 3.23 -4.91
C ALA A 33 -0.72 2.58 -4.75
N LEU A 34 -1.38 2.38 -5.88
CA LEU A 34 -2.59 1.58 -6.01
C LEU A 34 -2.29 0.36 -6.87
N MET A 35 -2.60 -0.81 -6.33
CA MET A 35 -2.49 -2.09 -7.02
C MET A 35 -3.89 -2.52 -7.50
N ILE A 36 -4.02 -2.73 -8.80
CA ILE A 36 -5.26 -3.10 -9.46
C ILE A 36 -5.07 -4.47 -10.10
N SER A 37 -5.83 -5.45 -9.62
CA SER A 37 -5.94 -6.77 -10.26
C SER A 37 -7.01 -6.71 -11.34
N LEU A 38 -6.68 -7.18 -12.54
CA LEU A 38 -7.59 -7.26 -13.69
C LEU A 38 -8.12 -8.69 -13.87
N ALA A 39 -9.27 -8.81 -14.55
CA ALA A 39 -9.87 -10.10 -14.90
C ALA A 39 -8.97 -10.95 -15.80
N SER A 40 -8.13 -10.31 -16.62
CA SER A 40 -7.07 -10.98 -17.40
C SER A 40 -5.90 -11.53 -16.57
N GLN A 41 -6.02 -11.55 -15.23
CA GLN A 41 -4.98 -11.98 -14.29
C GLN A 41 -3.72 -11.11 -14.31
N ARG A 42 -3.83 -9.91 -14.86
CA ARG A 42 -2.77 -8.89 -14.81
C ARG A 42 -2.86 -8.06 -13.54
N ILE A 43 -1.72 -7.59 -13.08
CA ILE A 43 -1.61 -6.65 -11.97
C ILE A 43 -1.06 -5.35 -12.52
N VAL A 44 -1.75 -4.26 -12.26
CA VAL A 44 -1.34 -2.90 -12.61
C VAL A 44 -1.01 -2.17 -11.33
N ILE A 45 0.19 -1.62 -11.25
CA ILE A 45 0.60 -0.74 -10.16
C ILE A 45 0.54 0.68 -10.70
N VAL A 46 -0.25 1.52 -10.05
CA VAL A 46 -0.37 2.95 -10.35
C VAL A 46 0.26 3.70 -9.20
N ARG A 47 1.39 4.36 -9.44
CA ARG A 47 2.00 5.26 -8.45
C ARG A 47 1.35 6.63 -8.54
N ARG A 48 1.32 7.34 -7.42
CA ARG A 48 0.73 8.69 -7.31
C ARG A 48 1.27 9.68 -8.34
N ASP A 49 2.58 9.66 -8.58
CA ASP A 49 3.27 10.61 -9.47
C ASP A 49 3.43 10.12 -10.92
N GLU A 50 2.89 8.95 -11.25
CA GLU A 50 2.97 8.37 -12.58
C GLU A 50 1.67 8.51 -13.35
N ARG A 51 1.76 8.66 -14.68
CA ARG A 51 0.58 8.60 -15.53
C ARG A 51 -0.02 7.19 -15.48
N PRO A 52 -1.29 7.03 -15.06
CA PRO A 52 -1.89 5.71 -14.94
C PRO A 52 -2.00 5.03 -16.31
N SER A 53 -1.48 3.81 -16.38
CA SER A 53 -1.56 2.95 -17.58
C SER A 53 -2.93 2.28 -17.76
N VAL A 54 -3.84 2.49 -16.80
CA VAL A 54 -5.22 2.02 -16.80
C VAL A 54 -6.18 3.21 -16.74
N ARG A 55 -7.26 3.18 -17.51
CA ARG A 55 -8.31 4.21 -17.50
C ARG A 55 -9.68 3.56 -17.41
N SER A 56 -10.63 4.21 -16.74
CA SER A 56 -12.02 3.77 -16.79
C SER A 56 -12.52 3.79 -18.25
N ALA A 57 -13.27 2.76 -18.62
CA ALA A 57 -13.86 2.66 -19.95
C ALA A 57 -15.09 3.57 -20.11
N GLU A 58 -15.69 3.99 -19.00
CA GLU A 58 -16.87 4.86 -18.99
C GLU A 58 -16.49 6.34 -18.85
N GLN A 59 -15.37 6.65 -18.20
CA GLN A 59 -14.89 8.02 -17.99
C GLN A 59 -13.37 8.14 -18.17
N LEU A 60 -12.97 8.82 -19.24
CA LEU A 60 -11.55 9.05 -19.60
C LEU A 60 -10.75 9.87 -18.56
N CYS A 61 -11.43 10.55 -17.64
CA CYS A 61 -10.85 11.49 -16.68
C CYS A 61 -11.02 11.08 -15.21
N ARG A 62 -11.44 9.85 -14.92
CA ARG A 62 -11.59 9.41 -13.52
C ARG A 62 -10.23 9.01 -12.93
N PRO A 63 -9.89 9.45 -11.71
CA PRO A 63 -8.69 8.96 -11.02
C PRO A 63 -8.70 7.44 -10.89
N ALA A 64 -7.55 6.79 -11.01
CA ALA A 64 -7.45 5.33 -10.83
C ALA A 64 -7.93 4.90 -9.43
N ALA A 65 -7.75 5.77 -8.44
CA ALA A 65 -8.29 5.66 -7.08
C ALA A 65 -9.82 5.49 -7.00
N ALA A 66 -10.56 6.03 -7.97
CA ALA A 66 -12.01 6.01 -7.99
C ALA A 66 -12.58 4.74 -8.64
N LEU A 67 -11.74 3.86 -9.19
CA LEU A 67 -12.18 2.61 -9.80
C LEU A 67 -12.88 1.72 -8.75
N ARG A 68 -13.70 0.78 -9.23
CA ARG A 68 -14.35 -0.22 -8.37
C ARG A 68 -14.20 -1.62 -8.94
N PRO A 69 -14.16 -2.67 -8.10
CA PRO A 69 -14.28 -4.05 -8.56
C PRO A 69 -15.49 -4.23 -9.48
N GLY A 70 -15.31 -4.92 -10.60
CA GLY A 70 -16.31 -5.13 -11.65
C GLY A 70 -16.34 -4.05 -12.74
N GLU A 71 -15.72 -2.89 -12.51
CA GLU A 71 -15.71 -1.78 -13.46
C GLU A 71 -14.92 -2.12 -14.73
N ARG A 72 -15.40 -1.66 -15.89
CA ARG A 72 -14.73 -1.81 -17.18
C ARG A 72 -13.62 -0.79 -17.30
N VAL A 73 -12.45 -1.24 -17.74
CA VAL A 73 -11.26 -0.39 -17.91
C VAL A 73 -10.58 -0.66 -19.23
N TYR A 74 -9.82 0.31 -19.74
CA TYR A 74 -8.85 0.10 -20.80
C TYR A 74 -7.45 0.01 -20.19
N TYR A 75 -6.78 -1.10 -20.45
CA TYR A 75 -5.37 -1.30 -20.11
C TYR A 75 -4.57 -1.52 -21.39
N LYS A 76 -3.59 -0.64 -21.65
CA LYS A 76 -2.77 -0.65 -22.89
C LYS A 76 -3.63 -0.78 -24.17
N GLY A 77 -4.73 -0.02 -24.22
CA GLY A 77 -5.65 0.00 -25.37
C GLY A 77 -6.58 -1.23 -25.50
N ARG A 78 -6.55 -2.17 -24.56
CA ARG A 78 -7.45 -3.34 -24.56
C ARG A 78 -8.50 -3.22 -23.45
N PRO A 79 -9.77 -3.58 -23.71
CA PRO A 79 -10.80 -3.62 -22.69
C PRO A 79 -10.52 -4.76 -21.71
N ASP A 80 -10.74 -4.48 -20.43
CA ASP A 80 -10.61 -5.43 -19.32
C ASP A 80 -11.60 -5.05 -18.21
N ARG A 81 -11.58 -5.79 -17.10
CA ARG A 81 -12.37 -5.47 -15.89
C ARG A 81 -11.51 -5.50 -14.65
N VAL A 82 -11.78 -4.59 -13.72
CA VAL A 82 -11.17 -4.62 -12.39
C VAL A 82 -11.71 -5.83 -11.64
N ARG A 83 -10.83 -6.70 -11.15
CA ARG A 83 -11.16 -7.84 -10.30
C ARG A 83 -11.12 -7.45 -8.83
N ALA A 84 -10.06 -6.77 -8.42
CA ALA A 84 -9.84 -6.33 -7.05
C ALA A 84 -8.88 -5.15 -7.04
N MET A 85 -8.87 -4.40 -5.93
CA MET A 85 -7.96 -3.28 -5.72
C MET A 85 -7.41 -3.33 -4.32
N ARG A 86 -6.17 -2.87 -4.16
CA ARG A 86 -5.52 -2.69 -2.86
C ARG A 86 -4.61 -1.48 -2.92
N VAL A 87 -4.54 -0.75 -1.81
CA VAL A 87 -3.64 0.37 -1.62
C VAL A 87 -2.36 -0.08 -0.92
N TYR A 88 -1.24 0.55 -1.27
CA TYR A 88 0.09 0.30 -0.71
C TYR A 88 0.77 1.62 -0.38
#